data_AF-A0A957VRQ4-F1
#
_entry.id   AF-A0A957VRQ4-F1
#
_cell.length_a   1.000
_cell.length_b   1.000
_cell.length_c   1.000
_cell.angle_alpha   90.00
_cell.angle_beta   90.00
_cell.angle_gamma   90.00
#
_symmetry.space_group_name_H-M   'P 1'
#
loop_
_entity.id
_entity.type
_entity.pdbx_description
1 polymer ?
#
loop_
_entity_poly.entity_id
_entity_poly.type
_entity_poly.pdbx_seq_one_letter_code
_entity_poly.pdbx_strand_id
1 'polypeptide(L)' 'MTKRAYYTDAYTTDFHAMVEEVRAVDGGSALVLDTTYFYPTSGGQQHDVGTLSGLPVVDVAVADDGEILH' A
#
# COMPACT_ATOMS: atom_id res chain seq x y z
N MET A 1 5.02 -10.02 5.44
CA MET A 1 5.41 -8.62 5.75
C MET A 1 5.80 -7.95 4.46
N THR A 2 4.95 -7.03 4.03
CA THR A 2 5.12 -6.21 2.81
C THR A 2 6.49 -5.53 2.79
N LYS A 3 7.23 -5.68 1.70
CA LYS A 3 8.48 -4.94 1.47
C LYS A 3 8.16 -3.48 1.12
N ARG A 4 8.65 -2.56 1.96
CA ARG A 4 8.46 -1.10 1.84
C ARG A 4 9.54 -0.48 0.96
N ALA A 5 9.37 -0.57 -0.36
CA ALA A 5 10.40 -0.16 -1.34
C ALA A 5 10.59 1.38 -1.41
N TYR A 6 9.59 2.15 -1.00
CA TYR A 6 9.65 3.62 -0.88
C TYR A 6 10.75 4.14 0.06
N TYR A 7 11.27 3.33 0.98
CA TYR A 7 12.43 3.73 1.80
C TYR A 7 13.75 3.73 1.02
N THR A 8 13.84 2.91 -0.02
CA THR A 8 15.08 2.74 -0.80
C THR A 8 15.07 3.53 -2.10
N ASP A 9 13.89 3.72 -2.68
CA ASP A 9 13.70 4.52 -3.88
C ASP A 9 12.30 5.15 -3.86
N ALA A 10 12.25 6.45 -3.63
CA ALA A 10 11.01 7.22 -3.53
C ALA A 10 10.57 7.84 -4.88
N TYR A 11 11.34 7.64 -5.96
CA TYR A 11 11.04 8.25 -7.27
C TYR A 11 10.32 7.29 -8.22
N THR A 12 10.21 6.01 -7.87
CA THR A 12 9.45 5.03 -8.64
C THR A 12 7.95 5.29 -8.49
N THR A 13 7.27 5.52 -9.62
CA THR A 13 5.82 5.80 -9.66
C THR A 13 5.01 4.72 -10.39
N ASP A 14 5.67 3.73 -11.00
CA ASP A 14 5.06 2.60 -11.69
C ASP A 14 5.84 1.33 -11.34
N PHE A 15 5.14 0.28 -10.90
CA PHE A 15 5.76 -0.96 -10.45
C PHE A 15 4.81 -2.16 -10.57
N HIS A 16 5.38 -3.36 -10.51
CA HIS A 16 4.65 -4.62 -10.41
C HIS A 16 4.82 -5.22 -9.01
N ALA A 17 3.74 -5.83 -8.51
CA ALA A 17 3.69 -6.53 -7.24
C ALA A 17 2.70 -7.70 -7.31
N MET A 18 2.81 -8.64 -6.39
CA MET A 18 1.88 -9.74 -6.19
C MET A 18 0.95 -9.43 -5.02
N VAL A 19 -0.34 -9.71 -5.19
CA VAL A 19 -1.30 -9.69 -4.07
C VAL A 19 -1.09 -10.97 -3.26
N GLU A 20 -0.65 -10.83 -2.01
CA GLU A 20 -0.47 -11.95 -1.10
C GLU A 20 -1.74 -12.25 -0.29
N GLU A 21 -2.53 -11.21 0.00
CA GLU A 21 -3.75 -11.33 0.81
C GLU A 21 -4.79 -10.27 0.42
N VAL A 22 -6.07 -10.61 0.58
CA VAL A 22 -7.19 -9.67 0.53
C VAL A 22 -7.85 -9.67 1.90
N ARG A 23 -7.91 -8.51 2.56
CA ARG A 23 -8.49 -8.34 3.89
C ARG A 23 -9.82 -7.60 3.82
N ALA A 24 -10.79 -8.06 4.59
CA ALA A 24 -12.02 -7.29 4.82
C ALA A 24 -11.72 -6.13 5.78
N VAL A 25 -12.17 -4.93 5.43
CA VAL A 25 -12.04 -3.72 6.24
C VAL A 25 -13.36 -2.97 6.26
N ASP A 26 -13.53 -2.05 7.21
CA ASP A 26 -14.70 -1.18 7.22
C ASP A 26 -14.77 -0.37 5.93
N GLY A 27 -15.85 -0.56 5.17
CA GLY A 27 -16.04 0.12 3.88
C GLY A 27 -15.53 -0.63 2.65
N GLY A 28 -14.97 -1.85 2.78
CA GLY A 28 -14.66 -2.67 1.62
C GLY A 28 -13.60 -3.76 1.83
N SER A 29 -12.64 -3.81 0.92
CA SER A 29 -11.53 -4.76 0.93
C SER A 29 -10.22 -4.02 0.72
N ALA A 30 -9.19 -4.44 1.45
CA ALA A 30 -7.82 -3.94 1.31
C ALA A 30 -6.91 -5.02 0.74
N LEU A 31 -5.93 -4.61 -0.05
CA LEU A 31 -4.93 -5.50 -0.63
C LEU A 31 -3.62 -5.44 0.16
N VAL A 32 -3.07 -6.61 0.47
CA VAL A 32 -1.69 -6.76 0.97
C VAL A 32 -0.82 -7.23 -0.18
N LEU A 33 0.27 -6.51 -0.42
CA LEU A 33 1.20 -6.78 -1.52
C LEU A 33 2.52 -7.33 -0.97
N ASP A 34 3.23 -8.11 -1.77
CA ASP A 34 4.59 -8.58 -1.42
C ASP A 34 5.58 -7.40 -1.33
N THR A 35 5.44 -6.41 -2.20
CA THR A 35 6.23 -5.17 -2.26
C THR A 35 5.34 -3.99 -2.62
N THR A 36 5.59 -2.82 -2.00
CA THR A 36 4.90 -1.59 -2.37
C THR A 36 5.83 -0.36 -2.37
N TYR A 37 5.55 0.54 -3.31
CA TYR A 37 6.08 1.90 -3.35
C TYR A 37 5.08 2.94 -2.82
N PHE A 38 3.84 2.56 -2.52
CA PHE A 38 2.89 3.47 -1.88
C PHE A 38 3.29 3.73 -0.42
N TYR A 39 3.49 4.99 -0.08
CA TYR A 39 3.71 5.43 1.29
C TYR A 39 2.40 5.43 2.09
N PRO A 40 2.34 4.79 3.27
CA PRO A 40 1.17 4.85 4.15
C PRO A 40 1.11 6.17 4.92
N THR A 41 -0.08 6.58 5.37
CA THR A 41 -0.22 7.76 6.24
C THR A 41 0.62 7.59 7.51
N SER A 42 1.65 8.41 7.70
CA SER A 42 2.58 8.31 8.83
C SER A 42 3.39 9.59 9.00
N GLY A 43 3.89 9.85 10.22
CA GLY A 43 4.79 10.97 10.48
C GLY A 43 4.22 12.37 10.18
N GLY A 44 2.89 12.51 10.08
CA GLY A 44 2.22 13.76 9.68
C GLY A 44 2.10 13.95 8.16
N GLN A 45 2.60 13.02 7.36
CA GLN A 45 2.45 12.98 5.91
C GLN A 45 1.25 12.09 5.54
N GLN A 46 0.47 12.54 4.55
CA GLN A 46 -0.64 11.80 3.98
C GLN A 46 -0.15 10.63 3.11
N HIS A 47 -0.98 9.60 2.94
CA HIS A 47 -0.68 8.47 2.07
C HIS A 47 -0.49 8.89 0.60
N ASP A 48 0.22 8.06 -0.15
CA ASP A 48 0.29 8.19 -1.60
C ASP A 48 -1.01 7.76 -2.27
N VAL A 49 -1.33 8.40 -3.41
CA VAL A 49 -2.51 8.11 -4.23
C VAL A 49 -2.10 7.54 -5.58
N GLY A 50 -2.97 6.74 -6.19
CA GLY A 50 -2.69 6.13 -7.48
C GLY A 50 -3.70 5.03 -7.81
N THR A 51 -3.25 4.04 -8.58
CA THR A 51 -4.11 2.90 -8.96
C THR A 51 -3.38 1.57 -8.85
N LEU A 52 -4.09 0.53 -8.42
CA LEU A 52 -3.67 -0.88 -8.53
C LEU A 52 -4.54 -1.58 -9.57
N SER A 53 -3.93 -2.09 -10.63
CA SER A 53 -4.66 -2.73 -11.75
C SER A 53 -5.82 -1.87 -12.31
N GLY A 54 -5.64 -0.54 -12.35
CA GLY A 54 -6.65 0.41 -12.81
C GLY A 54 -7.74 0.77 -11.79
N LEU A 55 -7.74 0.15 -10.60
CA LEU A 55 -8.63 0.52 -9.50
C LEU A 55 -7.97 1.60 -8.63
N PRO A 56 -8.70 2.65 -8.21
CA PRO A 56 -8.14 3.70 -7.38
C PRO A 56 -7.76 3.18 -6.00
N VAL A 57 -6.56 3.53 -5.55
CA VAL A 57 -6.16 3.38 -4.15
C VAL A 57 -6.70 4.59 -3.39
N VAL A 58 -7.52 4.32 -2.38
CA VAL A 58 -8.25 5.37 -1.63
C VAL A 58 -7.67 5.63 -0.24
N ASP A 59 -6.89 4.69 0.29
CA ASP A 59 -6.14 4.84 1.52
C ASP A 59 -4.92 3.92 1.50
N VAL A 60 -3.88 4.26 2.25
CA VAL A 60 -2.74 3.37 2.49
C VAL A 60 -2.38 3.46 3.97
N ALA A 61 -2.44 2.33 4.66
CA ALA A 61 -2.31 2.27 6.11
C ALA A 61 -1.41 1.11 6.57
N VAL A 62 -0.78 1.28 7.73
CA VAL A 62 -0.05 0.20 8.40
C VAL A 62 -1.00 -0.47 9.38
N ALA A 63 -1.28 -1.76 9.19
CA ALA A 63 -2.08 -2.55 10.12
C ALA A 63 -1.29 -2.85 11.42
N ASP A 64 -2.01 -3.28 12.47
CA ASP A 64 -1.40 -3.61 13.78
C ASP A 64 -0.35 -4.72 13.69
N ASP A 65 -0.45 -5.62 12.71
CA ASP A 65 0.52 -6.69 12.43
C ASP A 65 1.70 -6.22 11.55
N GLY A 66 1.71 -4.95 11.15
CA GLY A 66 2.78 -4.31 10.39
C GLY A 66 2.66 -4.44 8.87
N GLU A 67 1.63 -5.11 8.36
CA GLU A 67 1.34 -5.16 6.91
C GLU A 67 0.89 -3.80 6.37
N ILE A 68 1.11 -3.58 5.08
CA ILE A 68 0.61 -2.39 4.39
C ILE A 68 -0.69 -2.74 3.68
N LEU A 69 -1.75 -2.03 4.06
CA LEU A 69 -3.07 -2.11 3.45
C LEU A 69 -3.20 -1.02 2.38
N HIS A 70 -3.73 -1.39 1.22
CA HIS A 70 -4.04 -0.52 0.09
C HIS A 70 -5.53 -0.61 -0.26
#